data_AF-A0A1G7TVT1-F1
#
_entry.id   AF-A0A1G7TVT1-F1
#
_cell.length_a   1.000
_cell.length_b   1.000
_cell.length_c   1.000
_cell.angle_alpha   90.00
_cell.angle_beta   90.00
_cell.angle_gamma   90.00
#
_symmetry.space_group_name_H-M   'P 1'
#
loop_
_entity.id
_entity.type
_entity.pdbx_description
1 polymer ?
#
loop_
_entity_poly.entity_id
_entity_poly.type
_entity_poly.pdbx_seq_one_letter_code
_entity_poly.pdbx_strand_id
1 'polypeptide(L)'
;MTSANKLIFISFRLASTRLYMLYGLYPSYRAYQPITSAALNSYICNMSLSGIFPIDKWEFTTQSVLNTLSEEDYNFLISRQGAQKYQKGEIIFKEGIVPSGIYFIHQGKIKKYKVDRNGREQIIYVANKGELIGYHAILAEERCPDSAAALEDCLISFIPKEDFLTILDRSPLFMRRLLKSLSHEFSVLANSISVISQRTASERLAISLIILREKFKGDGSGEKDVILNISRMDLAGMAGIAQENVIRLLKEFKEEGVLETDGRKIWIKDIKRLVKKSNYGFGNP
;
A
#
# COMPACT_ATOMS: atom_id res chain seq x y z
N MET A 1 -35.55 1.85 -8.79
CA MET A 1 -34.75 0.61 -8.84
C MET A 1 -35.39 -0.32 -9.86
N THR A 2 -34.90 -0.25 -11.09
CA THR A 2 -35.56 -0.78 -12.29
C THR A 2 -35.13 -2.22 -12.56
N SER A 3 -36.07 -3.03 -13.07
CA SER A 3 -36.02 -4.49 -13.28
C SER A 3 -34.82 -5.08 -14.04
N ALA A 4 -33.87 -4.27 -14.53
CA ALA A 4 -32.69 -4.73 -15.28
C ALA A 4 -31.61 -5.39 -14.38
N ASN A 5 -31.47 -4.96 -13.12
CA ASN A 5 -30.43 -5.50 -12.22
C ASN A 5 -30.75 -6.90 -11.67
N LYS A 6 -32.00 -7.37 -11.76
CA LYS A 6 -32.37 -8.75 -11.35
C LYS A 6 -32.00 -9.79 -12.41
N LEU A 7 -31.98 -9.44 -13.69
CA LEU A 7 -31.67 -10.37 -14.78
C LEU A 7 -30.17 -10.69 -14.87
N ILE A 8 -29.30 -9.71 -14.63
CA ILE A 8 -27.83 -9.91 -14.63
C ILE A 8 -27.39 -10.85 -13.50
N PHE A 9 -28.05 -10.78 -12.33
CA PHE A 9 -27.76 -11.64 -11.19
C PHE A 9 -28.20 -13.11 -11.39
N ILE A 10 -29.23 -13.36 -12.19
CA ILE A 10 -29.72 -14.72 -12.47
C ILE A 10 -28.84 -15.40 -13.53
N SER A 11 -28.34 -14.64 -14.51
CA SER A 11 -27.43 -15.17 -15.55
C SER A 11 -26.07 -15.60 -14.99
N PHE A 12 -25.53 -14.90 -13.97
CA PHE A 12 -24.25 -15.27 -13.33
C PHE A 12 -24.36 -16.55 -12.48
N ARG A 13 -25.55 -16.83 -11.91
CA ARG A 13 -25.80 -17.99 -11.04
C ARG A 13 -25.99 -19.30 -11.81
N LEU A 14 -26.43 -19.22 -13.07
CA LEU A 14 -26.58 -20.39 -13.95
C LEU A 14 -25.27 -20.81 -14.62
N ALA A 15 -24.33 -19.87 -14.84
CA ALA A 15 -23.00 -20.18 -15.38
C ALA A 15 -22.09 -20.91 -14.38
N SER A 16 -22.17 -20.57 -13.09
CA SER A 16 -21.36 -21.25 -12.07
C SER A 16 -21.81 -22.68 -11.81
N THR A 17 -23.10 -22.98 -11.95
CA THR A 17 -23.66 -24.30 -11.57
C THR A 17 -23.41 -25.38 -12.62
N ARG A 18 -23.09 -25.02 -13.87
CA ARG A 18 -22.83 -25.97 -14.97
C ARG A 18 -21.36 -26.44 -15.05
N LEU A 19 -20.42 -25.75 -14.39
CA LEU A 19 -19.03 -26.19 -14.32
C LEU A 19 -18.77 -27.25 -13.23
N TYR A 20 -19.62 -27.32 -12.19
CA TYR A 20 -19.43 -28.24 -11.06
C TYR A 20 -19.97 -29.66 -11.26
N MET A 21 -20.78 -29.90 -12.29
CA MET A 21 -21.35 -31.24 -12.52
C MET A 21 -20.46 -32.19 -13.35
N LEU A 22 -19.34 -31.74 -13.92
CA LEU A 22 -18.50 -32.58 -14.79
C LEU A 22 -17.32 -33.27 -14.09
N TYR A 23 -17.00 -32.94 -12.85
CA TYR A 23 -15.86 -33.54 -12.12
C TYR A 23 -16.26 -33.89 -10.68
N GLY A 24 -17.13 -34.88 -10.52
CA GLY A 24 -17.49 -35.39 -9.20
C GLY A 24 -16.35 -36.19 -8.58
N LEU A 25 -15.79 -35.72 -7.45
CA LEU A 25 -15.09 -36.48 -6.41
C LEU A 25 -14.95 -35.63 -5.10
N TYR A 26 -15.90 -35.82 -4.16
CA TYR A 26 -15.80 -36.04 -2.68
C TYR A 26 -14.97 -35.11 -1.71
N PRO A 27 -15.23 -35.12 -0.37
CA PRO A 27 -15.76 -33.95 0.34
C PRO A 27 -14.93 -33.48 1.56
N SER A 28 -14.98 -32.18 1.88
CA SER A 28 -15.08 -31.59 3.23
C SER A 28 -14.68 -30.11 3.20
N TYR A 29 -15.38 -29.30 2.39
CA TYR A 29 -15.25 -27.84 2.46
C TYR A 29 -16.23 -27.32 3.51
N ARG A 30 -15.73 -27.10 4.72
CA ARG A 30 -16.41 -26.28 5.73
C ARG A 30 -16.59 -24.89 5.13
N ALA A 31 -17.83 -24.42 5.09
CA ALA A 31 -18.27 -23.22 4.40
C ALA A 31 -17.30 -22.05 4.58
N TYR A 32 -16.76 -21.58 3.46
CA TYR A 32 -16.10 -20.29 3.37
C TYR A 32 -17.11 -19.24 3.84
N GLN A 33 -16.92 -18.66 5.02
CA GLN A 33 -17.72 -17.50 5.39
C GLN A 33 -17.32 -16.37 4.42
N PRO A 34 -18.26 -15.85 3.61
CA PRO A 34 -17.97 -14.67 2.82
C PRO A 34 -17.56 -13.57 3.77
N ILE A 35 -16.55 -12.78 3.40
CA ILE A 35 -16.25 -11.51 4.06
C ILE A 35 -17.60 -10.81 4.22
N THR A 36 -18.01 -10.54 5.46
CA THR A 36 -19.32 -9.96 5.73
C THR A 36 -19.47 -8.69 4.90
N SER A 37 -20.68 -8.42 4.38
CA SER A 37 -20.93 -7.18 3.65
C SER A 37 -20.52 -5.96 4.47
N ALA A 38 -20.54 -6.04 5.80
CA ALA A 38 -20.04 -5.02 6.72
C ALA A 38 -18.51 -4.83 6.65
N ALA A 39 -17.69 -5.90 6.58
CA ALA A 39 -16.24 -5.78 6.45
C ALA A 39 -15.83 -5.29 5.04
N LEU A 40 -16.50 -5.79 4.00
CA LEU A 40 -16.31 -5.29 2.63
C LEU A 40 -16.81 -3.84 2.49
N ASN A 41 -17.94 -3.49 3.11
CA ASN A 41 -18.46 -2.13 3.15
C ASN A 41 -17.60 -1.21 4.03
N SER A 42 -16.94 -1.69 5.07
CA SER A 42 -15.99 -0.89 5.86
C SER A 42 -14.72 -0.57 5.06
N TYR A 43 -14.26 -1.50 4.23
CA TYR A 43 -13.18 -1.27 3.26
C TYR A 43 -13.61 -0.33 2.13
N ILE A 44 -14.84 -0.43 1.65
CA ILE A 44 -15.39 0.41 0.57
C ILE A 44 -15.81 1.82 1.08
N CYS A 45 -16.18 1.96 2.36
CA CYS A 45 -16.72 3.22 2.91
C CYS A 45 -15.69 4.25 3.34
N ASN A 46 -14.39 3.95 3.37
CA ASN A 46 -13.40 4.88 3.92
C ASN A 46 -12.53 5.62 2.88
N MET A 47 -12.85 5.52 1.59
CA MET A 47 -12.02 6.15 0.55
C MET A 47 -12.76 7.30 -0.15
N SER A 48 -12.41 8.52 0.26
CA SER A 48 -12.68 9.83 -0.39
C SER A 48 -12.52 9.88 -1.92
N LEU A 49 -11.84 8.89 -2.49
CA LEU A 49 -11.47 8.82 -3.92
C LEU A 49 -12.29 7.80 -4.72
N SER A 50 -13.24 7.10 -4.07
CA SER A 50 -14.08 6.09 -4.74
C SER A 50 -14.79 6.70 -5.97
N GLY A 51 -14.58 6.08 -7.13
CA GLY A 51 -15.16 6.54 -8.41
C GLY A 51 -14.40 7.64 -9.16
N ILE A 52 -13.35 8.25 -8.55
CA ILE A 52 -12.52 9.27 -9.21
C ILE A 52 -11.05 8.86 -9.37
N PHE A 53 -10.52 8.00 -8.49
CA PHE A 53 -9.16 7.46 -8.59
C PHE A 53 -9.10 6.06 -7.93
N PRO A 54 -8.59 5.01 -8.61
CA PRO A 54 -8.55 3.65 -8.07
C PRO A 54 -7.34 3.49 -7.15
N ILE A 55 -7.46 4.06 -5.96
CA ILE A 55 -6.43 4.04 -4.91
C ILE A 55 -6.10 2.62 -4.44
N ASP A 56 -7.04 1.68 -4.56
CA ASP A 56 -6.85 0.25 -4.27
C ASP A 56 -5.74 -0.39 -5.11
N LYS A 57 -5.39 0.21 -6.25
CA LYS A 57 -4.27 -0.23 -7.11
C LYS A 57 -2.89 0.23 -6.63
N TRP A 58 -2.84 0.99 -5.53
CA TRP A 58 -1.66 1.71 -5.04
C TRP A 58 -1.30 1.40 -3.58
N GLU A 59 -2.11 0.61 -2.88
CA GLU A 59 -1.90 0.29 -1.47
C GLU A 59 -1.64 -1.20 -1.27
N PHE A 60 -0.71 -1.54 -0.39
CA PHE A 60 -0.51 -2.93 -0.01
C PHE A 60 -1.61 -3.36 0.97
N THR A 61 -2.00 -4.63 0.91
CA THR A 61 -3.08 -5.19 1.75
C THR A 61 -2.57 -5.96 2.97
N THR A 62 -1.29 -5.80 3.30
CA THR A 62 -0.59 -6.56 4.35
C THR A 62 -1.11 -6.29 5.76
N GLN A 63 -1.75 -5.13 5.99
CA GLN A 63 -2.35 -4.75 7.28
C GLN A 63 -3.30 -5.80 7.84
N SER A 64 -3.97 -6.54 6.95
CA SER A 64 -4.97 -7.53 7.32
C SER A 64 -4.41 -8.94 7.60
N VAL A 65 -3.13 -9.18 7.31
CA VAL A 65 -2.57 -10.54 7.34
C VAL A 65 -2.37 -11.01 8.79
N LEU A 66 -1.94 -10.12 9.69
CA LEU A 66 -1.76 -10.45 11.12
C LEU A 66 -3.09 -10.73 11.84
N ASN A 67 -4.20 -10.11 11.41
CA ASN A 67 -5.53 -10.34 11.98
C ASN A 67 -6.06 -11.76 11.73
N THR A 68 -5.35 -12.57 10.95
CA THR A 68 -5.71 -13.96 10.68
C THR A 68 -4.98 -14.97 11.56
N LEU A 69 -4.03 -14.48 12.38
CA LEU A 69 -3.37 -15.28 13.39
C LEU A 69 -4.32 -15.55 14.56
N SER A 70 -4.14 -16.70 15.21
CA SER A 70 -4.74 -16.94 16.52
C SER A 70 -4.14 -15.98 17.55
N GLU A 71 -4.82 -15.76 18.67
CA GLU A 71 -4.26 -14.95 19.77
C GLU A 71 -2.91 -15.49 20.26
N GLU A 72 -2.75 -16.81 20.31
CA GLU A 72 -1.49 -17.46 20.68
C GLU A 72 -0.37 -17.14 19.69
N ASP A 73 -0.65 -17.31 18.39
CA ASP A 73 0.30 -17.04 17.31
C ASP A 73 0.66 -15.56 17.20
N TYR A 74 -0.32 -14.67 17.36
CA TYR A 74 -0.10 -13.23 17.38
C TYR A 74 0.80 -12.83 18.55
N ASN A 75 0.53 -13.35 19.75
CA ASN A 75 1.34 -13.07 20.93
C ASN A 75 2.76 -13.64 20.81
N PHE A 76 2.91 -14.82 20.20
CA PHE A 76 4.20 -15.41 19.88
C PHE A 76 5.01 -14.50 18.94
N LEU A 77 4.38 -14.00 17.87
CA LEU A 77 5.05 -13.24 16.83
C LEU A 77 5.33 -11.78 17.20
N ILE A 78 4.38 -11.10 17.86
CA ILE A 78 4.39 -9.64 18.06
C ILE A 78 4.60 -9.27 19.54
N SER A 79 3.78 -9.79 20.45
CA SER A 79 3.71 -9.30 21.84
C SER A 79 4.99 -9.57 22.65
N ARG A 80 5.78 -10.58 22.26
CA ARG A 80 7.09 -10.85 22.89
C ARG A 80 8.18 -9.88 22.43
N GLN A 81 7.93 -9.12 21.37
CA GLN A 81 8.96 -8.37 20.65
C GLN A 81 8.82 -6.89 20.98
N GLY A 82 9.74 -6.40 21.81
CA GLY A 82 9.78 -4.99 22.18
C GLY A 82 9.81 -4.08 20.96
N ALA A 83 8.99 -3.02 20.99
CA ALA A 83 8.97 -2.04 19.92
C ALA A 83 10.10 -1.03 20.09
N GLN A 84 10.82 -0.78 19.00
CA GLN A 84 11.92 0.18 18.92
C GLN A 84 11.42 1.49 18.29
N LYS A 85 11.94 2.61 18.79
CA LYS A 85 11.66 3.93 18.22
C LYS A 85 12.68 4.24 17.13
N TYR A 86 12.18 4.72 16.00
CA TYR A 86 12.99 5.24 14.91
C TYR A 86 12.60 6.70 14.68
N GLN A 87 13.57 7.60 14.70
CA GLN A 87 13.36 9.01 14.38
C GLN A 87 13.25 9.19 12.86
N LYS A 88 12.58 10.27 12.45
CA LYS A 88 12.52 10.66 11.03
C LYS A 88 13.92 10.65 10.38
N GLY A 89 14.04 9.92 9.28
CA GLY A 89 15.26 9.77 8.50
C GLY A 89 16.15 8.60 8.90
N GLU A 90 15.89 7.96 10.04
CA GLU A 90 16.66 6.77 10.44
C GLU A 90 16.38 5.59 9.50
N ILE A 91 17.46 4.84 9.21
CA ILE A 91 17.43 3.68 8.33
C ILE A 91 17.05 2.46 9.16
N ILE A 92 16.02 1.73 8.72
CA ILE A 92 15.59 0.46 9.32
C ILE A 92 16.46 -0.68 8.78
N PHE A 93 16.62 -0.76 7.45
CA PHE A 93 17.52 -1.70 6.80
C PHE A 93 18.00 -1.16 5.45
N LYS A 94 19.12 -1.70 4.96
CA LYS A 94 19.71 -1.32 3.67
C LYS A 94 19.56 -2.44 2.64
N GLU A 95 19.53 -2.03 1.38
CA GLU A 95 19.64 -2.95 0.25
C GLU A 95 20.92 -3.79 0.34
N GLY A 96 20.83 -5.06 -0.06
CA GLY A 96 21.96 -5.98 -0.15
C GLY A 96 22.35 -6.65 1.18
N ILE A 97 21.74 -6.28 2.31
CA ILE A 97 21.99 -6.99 3.58
C ILE A 97 21.32 -8.36 3.58
N VAL A 98 21.86 -9.28 4.37
CA VAL A 98 21.19 -10.55 4.68
C VAL A 98 20.09 -10.26 5.70
N PRO A 99 18.82 -10.62 5.43
CA PRO A 99 17.73 -10.35 6.35
C PRO A 99 17.84 -11.24 7.59
N SER A 100 17.93 -10.64 8.78
CA SER A 100 17.85 -11.33 10.08
C SER A 100 16.41 -11.48 10.59
N GLY A 101 15.46 -10.81 9.95
CA GLY A 101 14.07 -10.76 10.39
C GLY A 101 13.24 -9.76 9.59
N ILE A 102 11.99 -9.61 9.98
CA ILE A 102 11.01 -8.71 9.39
C ILE A 102 10.63 -7.62 10.38
N TYR A 103 9.88 -6.62 9.92
CA TYR A 103 9.48 -5.49 10.75
C TYR A 103 7.98 -5.25 10.65
N PHE A 104 7.36 -4.98 11.80
CA PHE A 104 5.96 -4.61 11.92
C PHE A 104 5.81 -3.17 12.41
N ILE A 105 5.00 -2.39 11.69
CA ILE A 105 4.84 -0.96 11.95
C ILE A 105 3.66 -0.71 12.90
N HIS A 106 3.94 -0.32 14.15
CA HIS A 106 2.90 0.06 15.11
C HIS A 106 2.44 1.51 14.92
N GLN A 107 3.38 2.39 14.58
CA GLN A 107 3.14 3.81 14.38
C GLN A 107 4.16 4.36 13.38
N GLY A 108 3.75 5.40 12.64
CA GLY A 108 4.61 6.12 11.73
C GLY A 108 4.45 5.68 10.28
N LYS A 109 5.38 6.13 9.43
CA LYS A 109 5.43 5.83 8.00
C LYS A 109 6.84 5.55 7.57
N ILE A 110 7.01 4.56 6.71
CA ILE A 110 8.33 4.10 6.26
C ILE A 110 8.36 4.16 4.73
N LYS A 111 9.40 4.77 4.16
CA LYS A 111 9.67 4.65 2.72
C LYS A 111 10.47 3.38 2.46
N LYS A 112 10.06 2.60 1.47
CA LYS A 112 10.88 1.59 0.81
C LYS A 112 11.47 2.20 -0.47
N TYR A 113 12.77 2.11 -0.65
CA TYR A 113 13.46 2.82 -1.72
C TYR A 113 14.71 2.12 -2.22
N LYS A 114 15.08 2.43 -3.45
CA LYS A 114 16.37 2.04 -4.05
C LYS A 114 17.17 3.29 -4.37
N VAL A 115 18.49 3.13 -4.44
CA VAL A 115 19.42 4.23 -4.70
C VAL A 115 20.17 3.93 -5.99
N ASP A 116 20.22 4.89 -6.91
CA ASP A 116 21.06 4.77 -8.11
C ASP A 116 22.54 5.05 -7.81
N ARG A 117 23.41 4.88 -8.80
CA ARG A 117 24.86 5.12 -8.66
C ARG A 117 25.21 6.58 -8.30
N ASN A 118 24.29 7.51 -8.55
CA ASN A 118 24.46 8.93 -8.26
C ASN A 118 23.85 9.32 -6.90
N GLY A 119 23.42 8.35 -6.09
CA GLY A 119 22.80 8.59 -4.80
C GLY A 119 21.34 9.06 -4.88
N ARG A 120 20.71 9.01 -6.05
CA ARG A 120 19.30 9.41 -6.20
C ARG A 120 18.39 8.29 -5.75
N GLU A 121 17.51 8.62 -4.81
CA GLU A 121 16.51 7.69 -4.30
C GLU A 121 15.31 7.60 -5.23
N GLN A 122 14.89 6.38 -5.54
CA GLN A 122 13.57 6.07 -6.07
C GLN A 122 12.77 5.41 -4.95
N ILE A 123 11.74 6.09 -4.45
CA ILE A 123 10.81 5.52 -3.48
C ILE A 123 9.85 4.62 -4.26
N ILE A 124 9.81 3.36 -3.85
CA ILE A 124 9.00 2.31 -4.48
C ILE A 124 7.63 2.24 -3.81
N TYR A 125 7.61 2.45 -2.48
CA TYR A 125 6.39 2.32 -1.70
C TYR A 125 6.50 3.06 -0.36
N VAL A 126 5.37 3.51 0.19
CA VAL A 126 5.27 4.08 1.54
C VAL A 126 4.40 3.15 2.38
N ALA A 127 5.03 2.50 3.35
CA ALA A 127 4.39 1.60 4.28
C ALA A 127 3.85 2.35 5.51
N ASN A 128 2.65 1.99 5.94
CA ASN A 128 1.94 2.61 7.04
C ASN A 128 1.82 1.66 8.25
N LYS A 129 1.30 2.21 9.36
CA LYS A 129 0.84 1.43 10.51
C LYS A 129 0.05 0.18 10.07
N GLY A 130 0.36 -0.94 10.71
CA GLY A 130 -0.25 -2.25 10.45
C GLY A 130 0.47 -3.05 9.37
N GLU A 131 1.35 -2.46 8.57
CA GLU A 131 2.03 -3.18 7.50
C GLU A 131 3.28 -3.92 7.99
N LEU A 132 3.60 -5.02 7.30
CA LEU A 132 4.85 -5.76 7.45
C LEU A 132 5.82 -5.33 6.35
N ILE A 133 7.11 -5.26 6.67
CA ILE A 133 8.18 -5.01 5.69
C ILE A 133 9.36 -5.96 5.91
N GLY A 134 10.18 -6.16 4.88
CA GLY A 134 11.40 -7.01 4.94
C GLY A 134 11.17 -8.50 4.68
N TYR A 135 9.91 -8.99 4.74
CA TYR A 135 9.60 -10.42 4.60
C TYR A 135 9.88 -11.01 3.21
N HIS A 136 9.92 -10.18 2.15
CA HIS A 136 10.19 -10.65 0.78
C HIS A 136 11.56 -11.36 0.69
N ALA A 137 12.58 -10.76 1.29
CA ALA A 137 13.94 -11.29 1.26
C ALA A 137 14.06 -12.62 2.01
N ILE A 138 13.29 -12.78 3.10
CA ILE A 138 13.26 -14.04 3.85
C ILE A 138 12.58 -15.14 3.03
N LEU A 139 11.43 -14.84 2.43
CA LEU A 139 10.66 -15.82 1.65
C LEU A 139 11.36 -16.24 0.36
N ALA A 140 12.09 -15.32 -0.28
CA ALA A 140 12.86 -15.60 -1.48
C ALA A 140 14.23 -16.25 -1.16
N GLU A 141 14.63 -16.31 0.11
CA GLU A 141 15.98 -16.69 0.53
C GLU A 141 17.08 -15.82 -0.11
N GLU A 142 16.79 -14.54 -0.29
CA GLU A 142 17.64 -13.56 -0.95
C GLU A 142 18.09 -12.45 0.00
N ARG A 143 19.00 -11.61 -0.49
CA ARG A 143 19.36 -10.35 0.18
C ARG A 143 18.23 -9.33 0.02
N CYS A 144 18.15 -8.35 0.94
CA CYS A 144 17.16 -7.29 0.85
C CYS A 144 17.22 -6.57 -0.51
N PRO A 145 16.15 -6.56 -1.31
CA PRO A 145 16.15 -5.99 -2.66
C PRO A 145 16.04 -4.46 -2.67
N ASP A 146 15.68 -3.86 -1.54
CA ASP A 146 15.50 -2.44 -1.32
C ASP A 146 15.97 -2.04 0.09
N SER A 147 16.00 -0.72 0.34
CA SER A 147 16.24 -0.13 1.66
C SER A 147 14.94 0.38 2.27
N ALA A 148 14.91 0.55 3.58
CA ALA A 148 13.80 1.15 4.30
C ALA A 148 14.27 2.24 5.27
N ALA A 149 13.58 3.38 5.30
CA ALA A 149 13.87 4.49 6.21
C ALA A 149 12.57 5.17 6.70
N ALA A 150 12.61 5.74 7.91
CA ALA A 150 11.48 6.40 8.53
C ALA A 150 11.20 7.77 7.88
N LEU A 151 9.94 8.04 7.48
CA LEU A 151 9.49 9.32 6.93
C LEU A 151 9.01 10.31 8.02
N GLU A 152 8.62 9.76 9.16
CA GLU A 152 8.22 10.41 10.41
C GLU A 152 8.68 9.54 11.58
N ASP A 153 8.51 10.00 12.81
CA ASP A 153 8.88 9.18 13.97
C ASP A 153 8.01 7.92 14.01
N CYS A 154 8.67 6.76 14.12
CA CYS A 154 8.06 5.45 14.01
C CYS A 154 8.24 4.63 15.28
N LEU A 155 7.30 3.71 15.51
CA LEU A 155 7.39 2.66 16.50
C LEU A 155 7.26 1.32 15.78
N ILE A 156 8.31 0.49 15.85
CA ILE A 156 8.46 -0.70 14.99
C ILE A 156 8.90 -1.90 15.85
N SER A 157 8.23 -3.03 15.71
CA SER A 157 8.75 -4.31 16.24
C SER A 157 9.57 -5.01 15.18
N PHE A 158 10.77 -5.46 15.56
CA PHE A 158 11.53 -6.43 14.79
C PHE A 158 11.00 -7.84 15.11
N ILE A 159 11.02 -8.74 14.13
CA ILE A 159 10.58 -10.13 14.27
C ILE A 159 11.66 -11.04 13.66
N PRO A 160 12.38 -11.86 14.45
CA PRO A 160 13.39 -12.77 13.95
C PRO A 160 12.90 -13.66 12.83
N LYS A 161 13.82 -13.96 11.90
CA LYS A 161 13.57 -14.84 10.77
C LYS A 161 12.98 -16.17 11.20
N GLU A 162 13.53 -16.77 12.25
CA GLU A 162 13.17 -18.09 12.75
C GLU A 162 11.72 -18.11 13.29
N ASP A 163 11.33 -17.07 14.02
CA ASP A 163 9.96 -16.94 14.54
C ASP A 163 8.96 -16.74 13.39
N PHE A 164 9.34 -15.94 12.39
CA PHE A 164 8.52 -15.71 11.21
C PHE A 164 8.34 -16.98 10.36
N LEU A 165 9.41 -17.77 10.16
CA LEU A 165 9.31 -19.05 9.46
C LEU A 165 8.47 -20.05 10.25
N THR A 166 8.65 -20.09 11.58
CA THR A 166 7.85 -20.94 12.47
C THR A 166 6.35 -20.63 12.35
N ILE A 167 5.96 -19.35 12.26
CA ILE A 167 4.54 -19.00 12.13
C ILE A 167 3.96 -19.36 10.76
N LEU A 168 4.76 -19.29 9.70
CA LEU A 168 4.35 -19.71 8.37
C LEU A 168 4.03 -21.21 8.33
N ASP A 169 4.84 -22.02 9.01
CA ASP A 169 4.64 -23.47 9.10
C ASP A 169 3.44 -23.84 9.98
N ARG A 170 3.21 -23.09 11.06
CA ARG A 170 2.11 -23.35 12.00
C ARG A 170 0.74 -22.90 11.48
N SER A 171 0.69 -21.83 10.69
CA SER A 171 -0.57 -21.23 10.25
C SER A 171 -0.70 -21.20 8.72
N PRO A 172 -1.28 -22.26 8.12
CA PRO A 172 -1.58 -22.28 6.69
C PRO A 172 -2.49 -21.13 6.24
N LEU A 173 -3.35 -20.63 7.13
CA LEU A 173 -4.23 -19.49 6.85
C LEU A 173 -3.40 -18.20 6.69
N PHE A 174 -2.46 -17.96 7.62
CA PHE A 174 -1.55 -16.82 7.55
C PHE A 174 -0.70 -16.87 6.28
N MET A 175 -0.11 -18.03 5.98
CA MET A 175 0.67 -18.23 4.75
C MET A 175 -0.14 -17.92 3.48
N ARG A 176 -1.39 -18.42 3.38
CA ARG A 176 -2.27 -18.15 2.23
C ARG A 176 -2.60 -16.66 2.11
N ARG A 177 -2.82 -15.96 3.22
CA ARG A 177 -3.11 -14.53 3.24
C ARG A 177 -1.90 -13.71 2.85
N LEU A 178 -0.72 -14.07 3.34
CA LEU A 178 0.54 -13.46 2.97
C LEU A 178 0.82 -13.63 1.47
N LEU A 179 0.60 -14.82 0.92
CA LEU A 179 0.74 -15.07 -0.53
C LEU A 179 -0.21 -14.21 -1.36
N LYS A 180 -1.47 -14.05 -0.91
CA LYS A 180 -2.43 -13.15 -1.55
C LYS A 180 -1.95 -11.69 -1.49
N SER A 181 -1.41 -11.26 -0.36
CA SER A 181 -0.82 -9.92 -0.22
C SER A 181 0.36 -9.75 -1.18
N LEU A 182 1.30 -10.68 -1.24
CA LEU A 182 2.42 -10.65 -2.20
C LEU A 182 1.95 -10.52 -3.66
N SER A 183 0.92 -11.28 -4.05
CA SER A 183 0.36 -11.20 -5.41
C SER A 183 -0.26 -9.82 -5.69
N HIS A 184 -0.88 -9.22 -4.68
CA HIS A 184 -1.42 -7.87 -4.80
C HIS A 184 -0.30 -6.82 -4.87
N GLU A 185 0.74 -6.95 -4.05
CA GLU A 185 1.92 -6.07 -4.08
C GLU A 185 2.61 -6.09 -5.43
N PHE A 186 2.75 -7.26 -6.05
CA PHE A 186 3.25 -7.37 -7.42
C PHE A 186 2.42 -6.53 -8.40
N SER A 187 1.09 -6.54 -8.26
CA SER A 187 0.19 -5.74 -9.11
C SER A 187 0.38 -4.24 -8.88
N VAL A 188 0.56 -3.81 -7.62
CA VAL A 188 0.86 -2.41 -7.26
C VAL A 188 2.20 -1.96 -7.84
N LEU A 189 3.23 -2.81 -7.78
CA LEU A 189 4.54 -2.53 -8.36
C LEU A 189 4.48 -2.45 -9.90
N ALA A 190 3.74 -3.34 -10.55
CA ALA A 190 3.51 -3.29 -12.00
C ALA A 190 2.82 -1.98 -12.43
N ASN A 191 1.82 -1.51 -11.67
CA ASN A 191 1.19 -0.21 -11.91
C ASN A 191 2.19 0.95 -11.76
N SER A 192 3.05 0.88 -10.75
CA SER A 192 4.09 1.89 -10.51
C SER A 192 5.08 1.97 -11.67
N ILE A 193 5.51 0.84 -12.22
CA ILE A 193 6.37 0.78 -13.42
C ILE A 193 5.68 1.41 -14.63
N SER A 194 4.39 1.09 -14.85
CA SER A 194 3.61 1.69 -15.94
C SER A 194 3.54 3.22 -15.82
N VAL A 195 3.29 3.74 -14.61
CA VAL A 195 3.26 5.18 -14.38
C VAL A 195 4.63 5.82 -14.61
N ILE A 196 5.71 5.21 -14.14
CA ILE A 196 7.05 5.74 -14.35
C ILE A 196 7.41 5.80 -15.85
N SER A 197 7.00 4.81 -16.63
CA SER A 197 7.37 4.68 -18.06
C SER A 197 6.47 5.47 -19.02
N GLN A 198 5.18 5.65 -18.71
CA GLN A 198 4.20 6.19 -19.65
C GLN A 198 3.70 7.59 -19.30
N ARG A 199 3.91 8.07 -18.07
CA ARG A 199 3.34 9.34 -17.61
C ARG A 199 4.39 10.45 -17.55
N THR A 200 3.95 11.66 -17.83
CA THR A 200 4.76 12.87 -17.75
C THR A 200 5.14 13.21 -16.31
N ALA A 201 6.16 14.05 -16.14
CA ALA A 201 6.60 14.52 -14.82
C ALA A 201 5.45 15.14 -13.98
N SER A 202 4.57 15.91 -14.64
CA SER A 202 3.41 16.56 -14.00
C SER A 202 2.37 15.53 -13.54
N GLU A 203 2.02 14.58 -14.40
CA GLU A 203 1.08 13.50 -14.08
C GLU A 203 1.61 12.62 -12.94
N ARG A 204 2.90 12.24 -12.99
CA ARG A 204 3.53 11.42 -11.94
C ARG A 204 3.51 12.13 -10.59
N LEU A 205 3.83 13.43 -10.55
CA LEU A 205 3.74 14.21 -9.32
C LEU A 205 2.31 14.27 -8.77
N ALA A 206 1.32 14.47 -9.65
CA ALA A 206 -0.08 14.47 -9.23
C ALA A 206 -0.50 13.10 -8.64
N ILE A 207 -0.11 11.99 -9.28
CA ILE A 207 -0.34 10.63 -8.77
C ILE A 207 0.31 10.44 -7.41
N SER A 208 1.59 10.80 -7.26
CA SER A 208 2.31 10.68 -5.98
C SER A 208 1.65 11.48 -4.85
N LEU A 209 1.18 12.70 -5.13
CA LEU A 209 0.46 13.52 -4.15
C LEU A 209 -0.89 12.91 -3.74
N ILE A 210 -1.62 12.30 -4.68
CA ILE A 210 -2.89 11.59 -4.40
C ILE A 210 -2.63 10.39 -3.49
N ILE A 211 -1.65 9.55 -3.83
CA ILE A 211 -1.29 8.36 -3.03
C ILE A 211 -0.84 8.78 -1.63
N LEU A 212 0.03 9.79 -1.54
CA LEU A 212 0.47 10.33 -0.25
C LEU A 212 -0.67 10.88 0.58
N ARG A 213 -1.66 11.55 -0.03
CA ARG A 213 -2.84 12.05 0.68
C ARG A 213 -3.57 10.91 1.38
N GLU A 214 -3.78 9.80 0.70
CA GLU A 214 -4.46 8.67 1.31
C GLU A 214 -3.57 7.99 2.36
N LYS A 215 -2.26 7.86 2.14
CA LYS A 215 -1.33 7.35 3.15
C LYS A 215 -1.22 8.24 4.40
N PHE A 216 -1.45 9.54 4.28
CA PHE A 216 -1.35 10.51 5.38
C PHE A 216 -2.68 10.83 6.05
N LYS A 217 -3.79 10.28 5.58
CA LYS A 217 -5.06 10.36 6.30
C LYS A 217 -4.94 9.60 7.62
N GLY A 218 -5.23 10.30 8.71
CA GLY A 218 -5.40 9.67 10.01
C GLY A 218 -6.81 9.10 10.16
N ASP A 219 -6.95 8.11 11.04
CA ASP A 219 -8.23 7.57 11.49
C ASP A 219 -9.08 8.73 12.04
N GLY A 220 -10.15 9.11 11.32
CA GLY A 220 -11.06 10.19 11.74
C GLY A 220 -10.68 11.61 11.28
N SER A 221 -9.62 11.79 10.48
CA SER A 221 -9.33 13.09 9.85
C SER A 221 -10.36 13.40 8.76
N GLY A 222 -11.04 14.55 8.85
CA GLY A 222 -11.93 15.02 7.81
C GLY A 222 -11.18 15.22 6.48
N GLU A 223 -11.86 15.04 5.34
CA GLU A 223 -11.24 15.12 4.00
C GLU A 223 -10.42 16.40 3.73
N LYS A 224 -10.70 17.49 4.46
CA LYS A 224 -10.16 18.83 4.22
C LYS A 224 -8.86 19.15 4.98
N ASP A 225 -8.44 18.31 5.94
CA ASP A 225 -7.34 18.65 6.86
C ASP A 225 -6.09 17.76 6.72
N VAL A 226 -5.97 17.00 5.63
CA VAL A 226 -4.79 16.16 5.40
C VAL A 226 -3.59 17.03 5.02
N ILE A 227 -2.58 17.07 5.90
CA ILE A 227 -1.33 17.80 5.69
C ILE A 227 -0.24 16.81 5.30
N LEU A 228 0.28 16.93 4.08
CA LEU A 228 1.46 16.15 3.67
C LEU A 228 2.71 16.84 4.21
N ASN A 229 3.40 16.23 5.17
CA ASN A 229 4.68 16.72 5.68
C ASN A 229 5.85 15.90 5.10
N ILE A 230 6.23 16.19 3.85
CA ILE A 230 7.20 15.42 3.09
C ILE A 230 8.31 16.32 2.55
N SER A 231 9.56 15.83 2.53
CA SER A 231 10.64 16.59 1.94
C SER A 231 10.48 16.66 0.40
N ARG A 232 11.06 17.68 -0.23
CA ARG A 232 11.05 17.79 -1.70
C ARG A 232 11.84 16.66 -2.36
N MET A 233 12.88 16.16 -1.67
CA MET A 233 13.68 15.03 -2.11
C MET A 233 12.89 13.71 -2.05
N ASP A 234 12.16 13.44 -0.96
CA ASP A 234 11.30 12.25 -0.89
C ASP A 234 10.18 12.31 -1.94
N LEU A 235 9.56 13.48 -2.12
CA LEU A 235 8.53 13.66 -3.13
C LEU A 235 9.08 13.47 -4.56
N ALA A 236 10.32 13.92 -4.80
CA ALA A 236 11.04 13.68 -6.05
C ALA A 236 11.29 12.18 -6.26
N GLY A 237 11.73 11.48 -5.22
CA GLY A 237 11.93 10.03 -5.23
C GLY A 237 10.63 9.25 -5.43
N MET A 238 9.49 9.73 -4.94
CA MET A 238 8.18 9.11 -5.22
C MET A 238 7.71 9.34 -6.65
N ALA A 239 7.91 10.55 -7.20
CA ALA A 239 7.47 10.91 -8.54
C ALA A 239 8.47 10.49 -9.65
N GLY A 240 9.66 10.03 -9.27
CA GLY A 240 10.73 9.64 -10.20
C GLY A 240 11.23 10.81 -11.05
N ILE A 241 11.28 12.02 -10.49
CA ILE A 241 11.72 13.26 -11.15
C ILE A 241 12.81 13.96 -10.34
N ALA A 242 13.52 14.89 -10.95
CA ALA A 242 14.47 15.74 -10.25
C ALA A 242 13.77 16.65 -9.21
N GLN A 243 14.46 16.98 -8.12
CA GLN A 243 13.92 17.81 -7.04
C GLN A 243 13.52 19.22 -7.52
N GLU A 244 14.28 19.79 -8.44
CA GLU A 244 14.03 21.10 -9.06
C GLU A 244 12.71 21.07 -9.85
N ASN A 245 12.42 19.96 -10.52
CA ASN A 245 11.17 19.76 -11.24
C ASN A 245 9.97 19.65 -10.29
N VAL A 246 10.13 19.00 -9.13
CA VAL A 246 9.08 18.99 -8.09
C VAL A 246 8.76 20.41 -7.64
N ILE A 247 9.79 21.21 -7.34
CA ILE A 247 9.62 22.59 -6.86
C ILE A 247 8.87 23.43 -7.91
N ARG A 248 9.28 23.34 -9.18
CA ARG A 248 8.62 24.03 -10.29
C ARG A 248 7.15 23.62 -10.43
N LEU A 249 6.87 22.32 -10.49
CA LEU A 249 5.51 21.81 -10.69
C LEU A 249 4.59 22.11 -9.49
N LEU A 250 5.11 22.09 -8.26
CA LEU A 250 4.34 22.50 -7.09
C LEU A 250 3.96 23.98 -7.12
N LYS A 251 4.85 24.84 -7.64
CA LYS A 251 4.55 26.26 -7.86
C LYS A 251 3.41 26.42 -8.88
N GLU A 252 3.48 25.71 -10.00
CA GLU A 252 2.41 25.69 -11.02
C GLU A 252 1.08 25.20 -10.42
N PHE A 253 1.10 24.10 -9.65
CA PHE A 253 -0.12 23.57 -9.03
C PHE A 253 -0.70 24.55 -7.99
N LYS A 254 0.16 25.33 -7.32
CA LYS A 254 -0.25 26.40 -6.40
C LYS A 254 -0.87 27.59 -7.13
N GLU A 255 -0.25 28.08 -8.20
CA GLU A 255 -0.78 29.18 -9.02
C GLU A 255 -2.14 28.83 -9.65
N GLU A 256 -2.34 27.56 -9.98
CA GLU A 256 -3.63 27.06 -10.47
C GLU A 256 -4.67 26.84 -9.36
N GLY A 257 -4.31 26.99 -8.08
CA GLY A 257 -5.20 26.79 -6.93
C GLY A 257 -5.52 25.33 -6.60
N VAL A 258 -4.72 24.37 -7.10
CA VAL A 258 -4.91 22.93 -6.82
C VAL A 258 -4.48 22.58 -5.40
N LEU A 259 -3.40 23.21 -4.93
CA LEU A 259 -2.80 22.97 -3.64
C LEU A 259 -2.19 24.24 -3.05
N GLU A 260 -1.87 24.19 -1.76
CA GLU A 260 -1.05 25.18 -1.09
C GLU A 260 0.21 24.54 -0.52
N THR A 261 1.27 25.34 -0.37
CA THR A 261 2.53 24.91 0.24
C THR A 261 3.04 25.91 1.26
N ASP A 262 3.60 25.39 2.35
CA ASP A 262 4.34 26.12 3.39
C ASP A 262 5.52 25.26 3.84
N GLY A 263 6.73 25.64 3.43
CA GLY A 263 7.93 24.83 3.65
C GLY A 263 7.82 23.41 3.08
N ARG A 264 7.74 22.40 3.97
CA ARG A 264 7.55 20.97 3.64
C ARG A 264 6.08 20.53 3.66
N LYS A 265 5.19 21.37 4.18
CA LYS A 265 3.77 21.07 4.29
C LYS A 265 3.08 21.36 2.96
N ILE A 266 2.18 20.46 2.56
CA ILE A 266 1.34 20.60 1.37
C ILE A 266 -0.11 20.34 1.78
N TRP A 267 -1.01 21.24 1.40
CA TRP A 267 -2.45 21.09 1.55
C TRP A 267 -3.08 20.95 0.17
N ILE A 268 -3.78 19.85 -0.08
CA ILE A 268 -4.52 19.68 -1.33
C ILE A 268 -5.85 20.42 -1.19
N LYS A 269 -6.02 21.50 -1.95
CA LYS A 269 -7.20 22.38 -1.92
C LYS A 269 -8.33 21.82 -2.78
N ASP A 270 -7.98 21.24 -3.93
CA ASP A 270 -8.92 20.63 -4.87
C ASP A 270 -8.42 19.26 -5.34
N ILE A 271 -8.94 18.21 -4.69
CA ILE A 271 -8.61 16.83 -5.03
C ILE A 271 -9.09 16.43 -6.42
N LYS A 272 -10.23 16.95 -6.89
CA LYS A 272 -10.77 16.59 -8.21
C LYS A 272 -9.89 17.16 -9.32
N ARG A 273 -9.41 18.40 -9.14
CA ARG A 273 -8.49 19.03 -10.09
C ARG A 273 -7.11 18.37 -10.08
N LEU A 274 -6.64 17.91 -8.91
CA LEU A 274 -5.42 17.10 -8.81
C LEU A 274 -5.56 15.75 -9.52
N VAL A 275 -6.70 15.06 -9.35
CA VAL A 275 -7.02 13.82 -10.08
C VAL A 275 -7.06 14.09 -11.59
N LYS A 276 -7.66 15.19 -12.05
CA LYS A 276 -7.62 15.55 -13.48
C LYS A 276 -6.18 15.74 -13.99
N LYS A 277 -5.31 16.37 -13.21
CA LYS A 277 -3.88 16.54 -13.55
C LYS A 277 -3.09 15.24 -13.58
N SER A 278 -3.50 14.23 -12.80
CA SER A 278 -2.90 12.89 -12.88
C SER A 278 -3.18 12.19 -14.21
N ASN A 279 -4.11 12.72 -15.02
CA ASN A 279 -4.61 12.11 -16.24
C ASN A 279 -5.00 10.64 -16.04
N TYR A 280 -5.48 10.36 -14.82
CA TYR A 280 -5.92 9.07 -14.36
C TYR A 280 -7.44 9.06 -14.50
N GLY A 281 -7.92 9.05 -15.75
CA GLY A 281 -9.34 9.12 -16.10
C GLY A 281 -9.64 8.37 -17.38
N PHE A 282 -10.56 7.40 -17.26
CA PHE A 282 -11.22 6.54 -18.27
C PHE A 282 -10.63 6.51 -19.68
N GLY A 283 -9.51 5.81 -19.85
CA GLY A 283 -9.32 5.05 -21.08
C GLY A 283 -10.28 3.88 -21.06
N ASN A 284 -11.52 4.06 -21.53
CA ASN A 284 -12.15 2.97 -22.24
C ASN A 284 -11.25 2.70 -23.46
N PRO A 285 -10.79 1.46 -23.70
CA PRO A 285 -10.43 1.10 -25.06
C PRO A 285 -11.63 1.34 -26.00
#